data_AF-A0A6I1G915-F1
#
_entry.id   AF-A0A6I1G915-F1
#
_cell.length_a   1.000
_cell.length_b   1.000
_cell.length_c   1.000
_cell.angle_alpha   90.00
_cell.angle_beta   90.00
_cell.angle_gamma   90.00
#
_symmetry.space_group_name_H-M   'P 1'
#
loop_
_entity.id
_entity.type
_entity.pdbx_description
1 polymer ?
#
loop_
_entity_poly.entity_id
_entity_poly.type
_entity_poly.pdbx_seq_one_letter_code
_entity_poly.pdbx_strand_id
1 'polypeptide(L)'
;MANRNNAHGKEGRTKGRRHAAVSQDRRDARSGKRRDGRSGNKAYEQARNYGKRSVRDCDACHHDVFKNAYDDVFDERFDDVYADAFDMEDLEMMADAFHADRRERGPQQANADWIRDPLDEWLASLDDGIAVLDAETMAVFAVGMNETLSIRDALILSLIVDERECPKSLLMEFASRPHGEKAKRSMSELLTRAFEDERITPDEERCRTGVSMLLDIATVSPVPYCIQPLAVAAYTLWWLGDVSSAALALQCLVLDEDCSLAAMVFSAADRGVFPAWCACKNSEAEA
;
A
#
# COMPACT_ATOMS: atom_id res chain seq x y z
N MET A 1 -53.89 -45.55 -46.39
CA MET A 1 -54.09 -44.27 -45.67
C MET A 1 -53.26 -44.30 -44.40
N ALA A 2 -52.57 -43.19 -44.11
CA ALA A 2 -51.72 -42.89 -42.94
C ALA A 2 -50.38 -43.65 -42.80
N ASN A 3 -49.27 -42.89 -42.91
CA ASN A 3 -48.38 -42.46 -41.81
C ASN A 3 -46.87 -42.53 -42.19
N ARG A 4 -46.17 -41.38 -42.14
CA ARG A 4 -44.75 -41.20 -41.75
C ARG A 4 -44.28 -39.74 -41.89
N ASN A 5 -43.99 -39.13 -40.75
CA ASN A 5 -42.89 -38.23 -40.37
C ASN A 5 -42.30 -37.22 -41.38
N ASN A 6 -42.26 -35.92 -41.02
CA ASN A 6 -41.07 -35.33 -40.38
C ASN A 6 -41.35 -33.95 -39.75
N ALA A 7 -40.68 -33.67 -38.63
CA ALA A 7 -40.83 -32.49 -37.79
C ALA A 7 -39.88 -31.36 -38.20
N HIS A 8 -40.35 -30.09 -38.19
CA HIS A 8 -39.52 -28.89 -38.28
C HIS A 8 -40.04 -27.76 -37.38
N GLY A 9 -39.13 -27.25 -36.53
CA GLY A 9 -38.89 -25.81 -36.35
C GLY A 9 -39.74 -25.04 -35.31
N LYS A 10 -39.27 -25.00 -34.06
CA LYS A 10 -39.64 -23.99 -33.04
C LYS A 10 -38.55 -22.91 -32.93
N GLU A 11 -38.99 -21.76 -32.43
CA GLU A 11 -38.24 -20.72 -31.68
C GLU A 11 -37.35 -19.77 -32.49
N GLY A 12 -37.35 -18.45 -32.27
CA GLY A 12 -37.85 -17.67 -31.14
C GLY A 12 -36.93 -16.45 -30.99
N ARG A 13 -37.38 -15.31 -31.51
CA ARG A 13 -36.61 -14.08 -31.79
C ARG A 13 -36.30 -13.31 -30.49
N THR A 14 -35.09 -13.39 -29.94
CA THR A 14 -34.60 -12.46 -28.89
C THR A 14 -33.08 -12.20 -28.96
N LYS A 15 -32.63 -11.27 -29.79
CA LYS A 15 -31.31 -10.63 -29.69
C LYS A 15 -31.46 -9.14 -30.01
N GLY A 16 -31.26 -8.27 -29.03
CA GLY A 16 -31.36 -6.82 -29.24
C GLY A 16 -31.57 -5.93 -28.01
N ARG A 17 -31.62 -6.46 -26.77
CA ARG A 17 -31.86 -5.63 -25.56
C ARG A 17 -30.79 -5.69 -24.46
N ARG A 18 -29.67 -6.41 -24.64
CA ARG A 18 -28.64 -6.56 -23.59
C ARG A 18 -27.44 -5.61 -23.68
N HIS A 19 -27.28 -4.85 -24.76
CA HIS A 19 -26.11 -3.95 -24.93
C HIS A 19 -26.33 -2.48 -24.51
N ALA A 20 -27.57 -2.08 -24.23
CA ALA A 20 -27.90 -0.70 -23.82
C ALA A 20 -27.98 -0.49 -22.29
N ALA A 21 -28.08 -1.58 -21.50
CA ALA A 21 -28.19 -1.47 -20.03
C ALA A 21 -26.83 -1.31 -19.33
N VAL A 22 -25.76 -1.93 -19.86
CA VAL A 22 -24.42 -1.90 -19.25
C VAL A 22 -23.69 -0.56 -19.46
N SER A 23 -24.09 0.20 -20.49
CA SER A 23 -23.50 1.49 -20.85
C SER A 23 -24.13 2.69 -20.12
N GLN A 24 -25.29 2.50 -19.49
CA GLN A 24 -25.94 3.50 -18.63
C GLN A 24 -25.45 3.40 -17.18
N ASP A 25 -25.29 2.17 -16.65
CA ASP A 25 -24.77 1.90 -15.29
C ASP A 25 -23.36 2.49 -15.04
N ARG A 26 -22.51 2.53 -16.08
CA ARG A 26 -21.16 3.14 -15.99
C ARG A 26 -21.17 4.67 -16.03
N ARG A 27 -22.24 5.31 -16.51
CA ARG A 27 -22.37 6.78 -16.50
C ARG A 27 -22.93 7.29 -15.18
N ASP A 28 -23.80 6.53 -14.52
CA ASP A 28 -24.35 6.93 -13.23
C ASP A 28 -23.32 6.81 -12.08
N ALA A 29 -22.35 5.88 -12.20
CA ALA A 29 -21.20 5.77 -11.31
C ALA A 29 -20.18 6.94 -11.41
N ARG A 30 -20.22 7.73 -12.50
CA ARG A 30 -19.35 8.91 -12.71
C ARG A 30 -20.06 10.26 -12.50
N SER A 31 -21.31 10.26 -12.04
CA SER A 31 -21.99 11.51 -11.66
C SER A 31 -21.57 11.92 -10.24
N GLY A 32 -20.79 12.99 -10.14
CA GLY A 32 -20.15 13.44 -8.92
C GLY A 32 -21.10 13.66 -7.75
N LYS A 33 -20.94 12.84 -6.70
CA LYS A 33 -21.16 13.32 -5.34
C LYS A 33 -20.06 14.36 -5.08
N ARG A 34 -20.44 15.65 -5.14
CA ARG A 34 -19.70 16.71 -4.47
C ARG A 34 -19.47 16.25 -3.02
N ARG A 35 -18.25 15.82 -2.69
CA ARG A 35 -17.88 15.42 -1.33
C ARG A 35 -18.08 16.65 -0.45
N ASP A 36 -18.96 16.51 0.54
CA ASP A 36 -19.25 17.53 1.54
C ASP A 36 -17.96 17.82 2.32
N GLY A 37 -17.45 19.05 2.27
CA GLY A 37 -16.20 19.50 2.90
C GLY A 37 -16.17 19.39 4.44
N ARG A 38 -17.15 18.70 5.03
CA ARG A 38 -17.29 18.41 6.45
C ARG A 38 -16.53 17.19 6.93
N SER A 39 -16.26 16.21 6.06
CA SER A 39 -15.57 14.96 6.48
C SER A 39 -14.07 15.19 6.72
N GLY A 40 -13.39 15.89 5.80
CA GLY A 40 -11.97 16.22 5.93
C GLY A 40 -11.64 17.08 7.16
N ASN A 41 -12.58 17.92 7.61
CA ASN A 41 -12.37 18.78 8.77
C ASN A 41 -12.36 17.99 10.10
N LYS A 42 -13.09 16.86 10.18
CA LYS A 42 -13.07 15.97 11.35
C LYS A 42 -11.79 15.15 11.44
N ALA A 43 -11.32 14.60 10.32
CA ALA A 43 -10.05 13.88 10.26
C ALA A 43 -8.88 14.82 10.60
N TYR A 44 -8.93 16.06 10.10
CA TYR A 44 -7.97 17.12 10.44
C TYR A 44 -7.97 17.48 11.93
N GLU A 45 -9.15 17.69 12.54
CA GLU A 45 -9.25 17.93 13.98
C GLU A 45 -8.76 16.73 14.81
N GLN A 46 -8.99 15.51 14.34
CA GLN A 46 -8.53 14.28 14.99
C GLN A 46 -7.00 14.14 14.91
N ALA A 47 -6.38 14.47 13.77
CA ALA A 47 -4.93 14.53 13.60
C ALA A 47 -4.28 15.52 14.56
N ARG A 48 -4.84 16.73 14.58
CA ARG A 48 -4.37 17.82 15.42
C ARG A 48 -4.54 17.52 16.91
N ASN A 49 -5.55 16.74 17.29
CA ASN A 49 -5.77 16.34 18.68
C ASN A 49 -4.92 15.13 19.09
N TYR A 50 -4.59 14.22 18.16
CA TYR A 50 -3.68 13.10 18.40
C TYR A 50 -2.25 13.59 18.66
N GLY A 51 -1.73 14.50 17.81
CA GLY A 51 -0.42 15.14 18.02
C GLY A 51 -0.32 15.92 19.33
N LYS A 52 -1.44 16.35 19.91
CA LYS A 52 -1.48 17.01 21.24
C LYS A 52 -1.53 16.03 22.42
N ARG A 53 -2.03 14.80 22.23
CA ARG A 53 -2.08 13.75 23.27
C ARG A 53 -0.77 12.98 23.36
N SER A 54 -0.21 12.56 22.21
CA SER A 54 1.02 11.77 22.15
C SER A 54 2.24 12.48 22.78
N VAL A 55 2.30 13.81 22.71
CA VAL A 55 3.40 14.62 23.29
C VAL A 55 3.35 14.67 24.83
N ARG A 56 2.26 14.24 25.49
CA ARG A 56 2.13 14.34 26.96
C ARG A 56 2.55 13.08 27.73
N ASP A 57 2.64 11.93 27.07
CA ASP A 57 2.74 10.63 27.77
C ASP A 57 4.05 9.87 27.48
N CYS A 58 5.04 10.49 26.83
CA CYS A 58 6.36 9.88 26.62
C CYS A 58 7.48 10.85 27.00
N ASP A 59 8.01 10.70 28.22
CA ASP A 59 9.15 11.48 28.73
C ASP A 59 10.47 11.22 27.96
N ALA A 60 10.49 10.29 27.00
CA ALA A 60 11.66 9.87 26.23
C ALA A 60 11.68 10.32 24.75
N CYS A 61 10.60 10.90 24.23
CA CYS A 61 10.54 11.26 22.80
C CYS A 61 10.79 12.76 22.58
N HIS A 62 11.97 13.07 22.06
CA HIS A 62 12.42 14.42 21.71
C HIS A 62 11.35 15.23 20.95
N HIS A 63 11.21 16.48 21.39
CA HIS A 63 10.13 17.41 21.13
C HIS A 63 10.05 17.98 19.69
N ASP A 64 10.86 17.48 18.74
CA ASP A 64 11.11 18.12 17.44
C ASP A 64 10.53 17.39 16.20
N VAL A 65 10.08 16.13 16.31
CA VAL A 65 9.69 15.35 15.11
C VAL A 65 8.29 15.70 14.59
N PHE A 66 7.37 16.14 15.46
CA PHE A 66 5.97 16.41 15.07
C PHE A 66 5.78 17.73 14.31
N LYS A 67 6.72 18.67 14.39
CA LYS A 67 6.71 19.87 13.55
C LYS A 67 7.24 19.58 12.15
N ASN A 68 8.36 18.86 12.06
CA ASN A 68 9.01 18.64 10.79
C ASN A 68 8.27 17.63 9.89
N ALA A 69 7.61 16.60 10.43
CA ALA A 69 6.89 15.62 9.58
C ALA A 69 5.61 16.18 8.91
N TYR A 70 5.10 17.32 9.38
CA TYR A 70 3.94 18.00 8.78
C TYR A 70 4.39 19.20 7.93
N ASP A 71 5.43 19.93 8.36
CA ASP A 71 5.95 21.10 7.67
C ASP A 71 6.94 20.73 6.52
N ASP A 72 7.74 19.66 6.62
CA ASP A 72 8.65 19.25 5.52
C ASP A 72 7.92 18.53 4.37
N VAL A 73 6.78 17.90 4.65
CA VAL A 73 5.98 17.23 3.61
C VAL A 73 5.09 18.24 2.87
N PHE A 74 4.72 19.37 3.50
CA PHE A 74 3.68 20.26 2.95
C PHE A 74 3.85 21.79 3.18
N ASP A 75 5.02 22.37 3.49
CA ASP A 75 5.18 23.84 3.46
C ASP A 75 6.49 24.42 2.84
N GLU A 76 6.29 25.52 2.09
CA GLU A 76 7.21 26.50 1.47
C GLU A 76 8.38 26.07 0.55
N ARG A 77 8.48 24.80 0.12
CA ARG A 77 9.33 24.37 -1.02
C ARG A 77 8.56 23.85 -2.23
N PHE A 78 7.28 24.19 -2.30
CA PHE A 78 6.28 23.61 -3.20
C PHE A 78 6.44 23.97 -4.69
N ASP A 79 7.37 24.85 -5.08
CA ASP A 79 7.55 25.23 -6.49
C ASP A 79 8.63 24.42 -7.24
N ASP A 80 9.60 23.80 -6.55
CA ASP A 80 10.70 23.03 -7.19
C ASP A 80 10.44 21.51 -7.23
N VAL A 81 9.57 20.96 -6.36
CA VAL A 81 9.26 19.51 -6.30
C VAL A 81 8.42 19.04 -7.52
N TYR A 82 7.72 19.95 -8.20
CA TYR A 82 6.89 19.60 -9.36
C TYR A 82 7.66 19.29 -10.65
N ALA A 83 8.96 19.56 -10.72
CA ALA A 83 9.73 19.28 -11.93
C ALA A 83 9.89 17.77 -12.20
N ASP A 84 9.92 16.96 -11.14
CA ASP A 84 10.17 15.52 -11.19
C ASP A 84 8.96 14.67 -10.76
N ALA A 85 7.78 15.29 -10.60
CA ALA A 85 6.55 14.57 -10.29
C ALA A 85 6.04 13.78 -11.51
N PHE A 86 5.53 12.58 -11.28
CA PHE A 86 4.87 11.78 -12.32
C PHE A 86 3.59 12.46 -12.81
N ASP A 87 3.40 12.47 -14.13
CA ASP A 87 2.12 12.84 -14.71
C ASP A 87 1.07 11.77 -14.39
N MET A 88 -0.13 12.22 -14.05
CA MET A 88 -1.27 11.35 -13.81
C MET A 88 -1.59 10.53 -15.06
N GLU A 89 -1.53 11.14 -16.25
CA GLU A 89 -1.82 10.44 -17.51
C GLU A 89 -0.81 9.31 -17.79
N ASP A 90 0.47 9.50 -17.42
CA ASP A 90 1.50 8.49 -17.60
C ASP A 90 1.28 7.28 -16.69
N LEU A 91 0.96 7.50 -15.40
CA LEU A 91 0.66 6.40 -14.47
C LEU A 91 -0.64 5.68 -14.81
N GLU A 92 -1.66 6.40 -15.31
CA GLU A 92 -2.91 5.79 -15.79
C GLU A 92 -2.65 4.92 -17.04
N MET A 93 -1.84 5.40 -18.00
CA MET A 93 -1.44 4.62 -19.17
C MET A 93 -0.66 3.35 -18.76
N MET A 94 0.22 3.49 -17.78
CA MET A 94 0.98 2.37 -17.22
C MET A 94 0.07 1.34 -16.53
N ALA A 95 -0.93 1.79 -15.76
CA ALA A 95 -1.95 0.93 -15.15
C ALA A 95 -2.79 0.20 -16.22
N ASP A 96 -3.18 0.90 -17.30
CA ASP A 96 -3.92 0.32 -18.41
C ASP A 96 -3.12 -0.76 -19.14
N ALA A 97 -1.82 -0.53 -19.35
CA ALA A 97 -0.89 -1.51 -19.90
C ALA A 97 -0.78 -2.74 -18.98
N PHE A 98 -0.61 -2.52 -17.67
CA PHE A 98 -0.58 -3.61 -16.68
C PHE A 98 -1.87 -4.45 -16.72
N HIS A 99 -3.03 -3.79 -16.81
CA HIS A 99 -4.31 -4.47 -16.93
C HIS A 99 -4.46 -5.22 -18.26
N ALA A 100 -3.94 -4.69 -19.37
CA ALA A 100 -3.94 -5.38 -20.65
C ALA A 100 -3.14 -6.69 -20.57
N ASP A 101 -1.95 -6.62 -19.97
CA ASP A 101 -1.09 -7.79 -19.76
C ASP A 101 -1.75 -8.84 -18.87
N ARG A 102 -2.41 -8.41 -17.78
CA ARG A 102 -3.18 -9.34 -16.92
C ARG A 102 -4.31 -10.02 -17.68
N ARG A 103 -4.95 -9.35 -18.64
CA ARG A 103 -6.00 -9.94 -19.49
C ARG A 103 -5.45 -10.93 -20.50
N GLU A 104 -4.28 -10.65 -21.07
CA GLU A 104 -3.67 -11.49 -22.09
C GLU A 104 -2.96 -12.71 -21.50
N ARG A 105 -2.13 -12.51 -20.48
CA ARG A 105 -1.16 -13.49 -19.96
C ARG A 105 -1.61 -14.10 -18.63
N GLY A 106 -2.66 -13.56 -18.03
CA GLY A 106 -3.18 -13.93 -16.72
C GLY A 106 -2.48 -13.17 -15.58
N PRO A 107 -3.16 -12.99 -14.43
CA PRO A 107 -2.68 -12.14 -13.35
C PRO A 107 -1.37 -12.65 -12.72
N GLN A 108 -1.17 -13.96 -12.64
CA GLN A 108 0.04 -14.50 -12.02
C GLN A 108 1.29 -14.17 -12.84
N GLN A 109 1.24 -14.41 -14.15
CA GLN A 109 2.39 -14.13 -15.01
C GLN A 109 2.63 -12.63 -15.15
N ALA A 110 1.57 -11.84 -15.35
CA ALA A 110 1.69 -10.40 -15.46
C ALA A 110 2.28 -9.77 -14.19
N ASN A 111 1.80 -10.14 -13.00
CA ASN A 111 2.37 -9.65 -11.73
C ASN A 111 3.84 -10.07 -11.56
N ALA A 112 4.18 -11.31 -11.93
CA ALA A 112 5.54 -11.80 -11.82
C ALA A 112 6.50 -11.07 -12.76
N ASP A 113 6.06 -10.69 -13.96
CA ASP A 113 6.89 -9.92 -14.89
C ASP A 113 6.95 -8.44 -14.49
N TRP A 114 5.84 -7.88 -14.00
CA TRP A 114 5.76 -6.50 -13.53
C TRP A 114 6.78 -6.17 -12.45
N ILE A 115 6.95 -7.09 -11.49
CA ILE A 115 7.74 -6.82 -10.28
C ILE A 115 9.16 -7.39 -10.33
N ARG A 116 9.51 -8.21 -11.33
CA ARG A 116 10.74 -9.01 -11.30
C ARG A 116 11.99 -8.16 -11.14
N ASP A 117 12.15 -7.19 -12.03
CA ASP A 117 13.36 -6.38 -12.14
C ASP A 117 13.33 -5.21 -11.13
N PRO A 118 12.20 -4.49 -10.94
CA PRO A 118 12.07 -3.49 -9.86
C PRO A 118 12.36 -4.05 -8.46
N LEU A 119 12.00 -5.32 -8.21
CA LEU A 119 12.30 -5.96 -6.93
C LEU A 119 13.80 -6.24 -6.74
N ASP A 120 14.58 -6.44 -7.81
CA ASP A 120 16.04 -6.56 -7.67
C ASP A 120 16.66 -5.24 -7.21
N GLU A 121 16.25 -4.14 -7.83
CA GLU A 121 16.74 -2.80 -7.47
C GLU A 121 16.32 -2.41 -6.04
N TRP A 122 15.06 -2.70 -5.67
CA TRP A 122 14.56 -2.51 -4.31
C TRP A 122 15.39 -3.28 -3.28
N LEU A 123 15.65 -4.56 -3.52
CA LEU A 123 16.42 -5.39 -2.57
C LEU A 123 17.88 -4.95 -2.51
N ALA A 124 18.51 -4.62 -3.65
CA ALA A 124 19.87 -4.08 -3.66
C ALA A 124 19.98 -2.78 -2.85
N SER A 125 19.01 -1.88 -3.00
CA SER A 125 18.95 -0.62 -2.24
C SER A 125 18.82 -0.86 -0.73
N LEU A 126 18.00 -1.84 -0.33
CA LEU A 126 17.87 -2.24 1.08
C LEU A 126 19.16 -2.85 1.64
N ASP A 127 19.86 -3.66 0.85
CA ASP A 127 21.07 -4.34 1.28
C ASP A 127 22.29 -3.41 1.34
N ASP A 128 22.33 -2.41 0.44
CA ASP A 128 23.38 -1.38 0.41
C ASP A 128 23.13 -0.24 1.43
N GLY A 129 21.91 -0.14 1.99
CA GLY A 129 21.49 0.96 2.86
C GLY A 129 21.39 2.30 2.12
N ILE A 130 21.16 2.27 0.80
CA ILE A 130 21.10 3.45 -0.07
C ILE A 130 19.67 3.59 -0.59
N ALA A 131 18.96 4.60 -0.13
CA ALA A 131 17.59 4.89 -0.57
C ALA A 131 17.58 5.63 -1.92
N VAL A 132 17.96 4.95 -3.00
CA VAL A 132 17.93 5.48 -4.35
C VAL A 132 17.30 4.46 -5.28
N LEU A 133 16.16 4.82 -5.86
CA LEU A 133 15.50 4.07 -6.92
C LEU A 133 15.43 4.94 -8.17
N ASP A 134 15.51 4.33 -9.34
CA ASP A 134 15.21 5.03 -10.58
C ASP A 134 13.71 5.36 -10.70
N ALA A 135 13.40 6.34 -11.54
CA ALA A 135 12.04 6.83 -11.71
C ALA A 135 11.10 5.76 -12.31
N GLU A 136 11.63 4.82 -13.10
CA GLU A 136 10.83 3.75 -13.70
C GLU A 136 10.38 2.76 -12.62
N THR A 137 11.28 2.29 -11.78
CA THR A 137 11.03 1.42 -10.63
C THR A 137 10.08 2.08 -9.63
N MET A 138 10.25 3.38 -9.35
CA MET A 138 9.32 4.13 -8.51
C MET A 138 7.90 4.12 -9.09
N ALA A 139 7.73 4.39 -10.38
CA ALA A 139 6.43 4.35 -11.06
C ALA A 139 5.82 2.93 -11.07
N VAL A 140 6.64 1.90 -11.32
CA VAL A 140 6.23 0.50 -11.27
C VAL A 140 5.66 0.13 -9.89
N PHE A 141 6.30 0.56 -8.81
CA PHE A 141 5.82 0.31 -7.45
C PHE A 141 4.56 1.12 -7.12
N ALA A 142 4.50 2.39 -7.51
CA ALA A 142 3.34 3.25 -7.31
C ALA A 142 2.07 2.64 -7.95
N VAL A 143 2.15 2.28 -9.24
CA VAL A 143 1.08 1.62 -9.98
C VAL A 143 0.82 0.21 -9.42
N GLY A 144 1.88 -0.58 -9.21
CA GLY A 144 1.76 -1.97 -8.77
C GLY A 144 1.03 -2.12 -7.44
N MET A 145 1.37 -1.29 -6.45
CA MET A 145 0.70 -1.29 -5.15
C MET A 145 -0.74 -0.80 -5.21
N ASN A 146 -1.02 0.21 -6.04
CA ASN A 146 -2.38 0.72 -6.25
C ASN A 146 -3.28 -0.36 -6.88
N GLU A 147 -2.76 -1.08 -7.87
CA GLU A 147 -3.53 -2.08 -8.61
C GLU A 147 -3.60 -3.46 -7.95
N THR A 148 -2.62 -3.79 -7.10
CA THR A 148 -2.50 -5.14 -6.52
C THR A 148 -1.91 -5.12 -5.12
N LEU A 149 -2.77 -5.33 -4.11
CA LEU A 149 -2.34 -5.39 -2.71
C LEU A 149 -1.31 -6.48 -2.40
N SER A 150 -1.24 -7.57 -3.18
CA SER A 150 -0.21 -8.59 -2.96
C SER A 150 1.20 -8.11 -3.28
N ILE A 151 1.36 -7.11 -4.16
CA ILE A 151 2.65 -6.45 -4.41
C ILE A 151 3.04 -5.63 -3.17
N ARG A 152 2.10 -4.85 -2.63
CA ARG A 152 2.28 -4.10 -1.39
C ARG A 152 2.67 -5.02 -0.22
N ASP A 153 1.96 -6.12 -0.05
CA ASP A 153 2.22 -7.06 1.06
C ASP A 153 3.58 -7.75 0.92
N ALA A 154 4.04 -8.02 -0.31
CA ALA A 154 5.40 -8.51 -0.53
C ALA A 154 6.45 -7.47 -0.12
N LEU A 155 6.27 -6.19 -0.44
CA LEU A 155 7.18 -5.13 -0.01
C LEU A 155 7.21 -4.99 1.51
N ILE A 156 6.07 -5.08 2.19
CA ILE A 156 6.02 -5.10 3.66
C ILE A 156 6.89 -6.23 4.23
N LEU A 157 6.73 -7.45 3.72
CA LEU A 157 7.54 -8.58 4.18
C LEU A 157 9.03 -8.38 3.92
N SER A 158 9.41 -7.76 2.80
CA SER A 158 10.81 -7.47 2.50
C SER A 158 11.48 -6.51 3.49
N LEU A 159 10.68 -5.74 4.24
CA LEU A 159 11.15 -4.77 5.23
C LEU A 159 11.21 -5.37 6.64
N ILE A 160 10.21 -6.18 7.01
CA ILE A 160 10.02 -6.62 8.40
C ILE A 160 10.52 -8.04 8.66
N VAL A 161 10.88 -8.80 7.62
CA VAL A 161 11.36 -10.17 7.72
C VAL A 161 12.78 -10.27 7.16
N ASP A 162 13.64 -11.00 7.87
CA ASP A 162 15.01 -11.29 7.43
C ASP A 162 15.02 -12.01 6.07
N GLU A 163 15.96 -11.64 5.20
CA GLU A 163 16.08 -12.17 3.84
C GLU A 163 16.25 -13.70 3.80
N ARG A 164 16.87 -14.30 4.83
CA ARG A 164 17.04 -15.76 4.92
C ARG A 164 15.72 -16.48 5.14
N GLU A 165 14.77 -15.84 5.81
CA GLU A 165 13.42 -16.34 6.02
C GLU A 165 12.47 -15.95 4.87
N CYS A 166 12.71 -14.80 4.24
CA CYS A 166 11.92 -14.29 3.12
C CYS A 166 12.77 -13.88 1.91
N PRO A 167 13.35 -14.85 1.18
CA PRO A 167 14.17 -14.55 0.00
C PRO A 167 13.30 -14.01 -1.14
N LYS A 168 13.94 -13.35 -2.13
CA LYS A 168 13.27 -12.82 -3.34
C LYS A 168 12.28 -13.81 -3.97
N SER A 169 12.66 -15.09 -4.08
CA SER A 169 11.80 -16.11 -4.68
C SER A 169 10.46 -16.29 -3.97
N LEU A 170 10.43 -16.11 -2.64
CA LEU A 170 9.21 -16.18 -1.84
C LEU A 170 8.41 -14.88 -1.93
N LEU A 171 9.08 -13.72 -1.94
CA LEU A 171 8.44 -12.42 -2.22
C LEU A 171 7.71 -12.42 -3.58
N MET A 172 8.37 -12.97 -4.62
CA MET A 172 7.76 -13.17 -5.94
C MET A 172 6.55 -14.11 -5.87
N GLU A 173 6.60 -15.16 -5.06
CA GLU A 173 5.47 -16.08 -4.85
C GLU A 173 4.27 -15.35 -4.22
N PHE A 174 4.51 -14.47 -3.23
CA PHE A 174 3.46 -13.65 -2.61
C PHE A 174 2.85 -12.65 -3.59
N ALA A 175 3.69 -11.90 -4.31
CA ALA A 175 3.23 -10.88 -5.26
C ALA A 175 2.42 -11.47 -6.43
N SER A 176 2.85 -12.61 -6.96
CA SER A 176 2.28 -13.20 -8.18
C SER A 176 1.25 -14.30 -7.93
N ARG A 177 1.30 -15.02 -6.81
CA ARG A 177 0.41 -16.16 -6.52
C ARG A 177 -0.19 -16.08 -5.10
N PRO A 178 -0.81 -14.96 -4.70
CA PRO A 178 -1.23 -14.71 -3.32
C PRO A 178 -2.30 -15.70 -2.80
N HIS A 179 -3.03 -16.36 -3.69
CA HIS A 179 -4.10 -17.30 -3.31
C HIS A 179 -3.66 -18.76 -3.22
N GLY A 180 -2.39 -19.07 -3.47
CA GLY A 180 -1.86 -20.42 -3.23
C GLY A 180 -1.90 -20.75 -1.74
N GLU A 181 -2.32 -21.97 -1.39
CA GLU A 181 -2.41 -22.41 0.02
C GLU A 181 -1.06 -22.30 0.77
N LYS A 182 0.04 -22.55 0.05
CA LYS A 182 1.40 -22.36 0.58
C LYS A 182 1.68 -20.87 0.87
N ALA A 183 1.40 -19.98 -0.09
CA ALA A 183 1.60 -18.55 0.06
C ALA A 183 0.77 -17.95 1.21
N LYS A 184 -0.51 -18.33 1.33
CA LYS A 184 -1.36 -17.87 2.44
C LYS A 184 -0.82 -18.31 3.80
N ARG A 185 -0.44 -19.58 3.92
CA ARG A 185 0.09 -20.13 5.17
C ARG A 185 1.41 -19.44 5.54
N SER A 186 2.35 -19.34 4.60
CA SER A 186 3.64 -18.70 4.85
C SER A 186 3.50 -17.21 5.18
N MET A 187 2.64 -16.47 4.47
CA MET A 187 2.37 -15.06 4.79
C MET A 187 1.82 -14.90 6.21
N SER A 188 0.83 -15.71 6.59
CA SER A 188 0.26 -15.65 7.94
C SER A 188 1.30 -16.01 9.01
N GLU A 189 2.09 -17.05 8.79
CA GLU A 189 3.13 -17.48 9.73
C GLU A 189 4.20 -16.41 9.93
N LEU A 190 4.67 -15.78 8.85
CA LEU A 190 5.68 -14.72 8.91
C LEU A 190 5.17 -13.47 9.62
N LEU A 191 3.96 -13.00 9.28
CA LEU A 191 3.36 -11.83 9.94
C LEU A 191 3.07 -12.09 11.42
N THR A 192 2.47 -13.24 11.77
CA THR A 192 2.20 -13.60 13.16
C THR A 192 3.50 -13.65 13.97
N ARG A 193 4.56 -14.28 13.43
CA ARG A 193 5.86 -14.34 14.12
C ARG A 193 6.47 -12.97 14.31
N ALA A 194 6.48 -12.12 13.28
CA ALA A 194 6.97 -10.75 13.40
C ALA A 194 6.22 -10.00 14.53
N PHE A 195 4.91 -10.18 14.65
CA PHE A 195 4.13 -9.49 15.68
C PHE A 195 4.27 -10.02 17.10
N GLU A 196 4.34 -11.34 17.26
CA GLU A 196 4.18 -11.99 18.57
C GLU A 196 5.50 -12.42 19.20
N ASP A 197 6.57 -12.57 18.41
CA ASP A 197 7.88 -12.98 18.93
C ASP A 197 8.70 -11.77 19.36
N GLU A 198 8.80 -11.56 20.68
CA GLU A 198 9.57 -10.48 21.31
C GLU A 198 11.06 -10.47 20.91
N ARG A 199 11.58 -11.59 20.39
CA ARG A 199 12.99 -11.73 19.97
C ARG A 199 13.23 -11.25 18.54
N ILE A 200 12.17 -11.07 17.75
CA ILE A 200 12.27 -10.56 16.39
C ILE A 200 12.24 -9.04 16.47
N THR A 201 13.42 -8.45 16.60
CA THR A 201 13.61 -7.00 16.57
C THR A 201 13.76 -6.52 15.12
N PRO A 202 13.28 -5.32 14.78
CA PRO A 202 13.47 -4.73 13.46
C PRO A 202 14.95 -4.57 13.10
N ASP A 203 15.27 -4.78 11.83
CA ASP A 203 16.46 -4.19 11.23
C ASP A 203 16.18 -2.70 10.99
N GLU A 204 16.67 -1.83 11.89
CA GLU A 204 16.38 -0.40 11.85
C GLU A 204 16.91 0.25 10.56
N GLU A 205 18.11 -0.12 10.08
CA GLU A 205 18.72 0.44 8.88
C GLU A 205 17.92 0.06 7.63
N ARG A 206 17.58 -1.23 7.50
CA ARG A 206 16.74 -1.72 6.41
C ARG A 206 15.37 -1.06 6.39
N CYS A 207 14.71 -0.97 7.55
CA CYS A 207 13.39 -0.35 7.65
C CYS A 207 13.43 1.13 7.30
N ARG A 208 14.42 1.89 7.78
CA ARG A 208 14.57 3.32 7.48
C ARG A 208 14.88 3.57 6.01
N THR A 209 15.73 2.75 5.41
CA THR A 209 16.02 2.79 3.96
C THR A 209 14.75 2.57 3.15
N GLY A 210 13.99 1.53 3.49
CA GLY A 210 12.68 1.25 2.88
C GLY A 210 11.66 2.38 3.03
N VAL A 211 11.57 2.97 4.24
CA VAL A 211 10.70 4.12 4.49
C VAL A 211 11.08 5.30 3.60
N SER A 212 12.38 5.62 3.49
CA SER A 212 12.84 6.71 2.62
C SER A 212 12.41 6.48 1.17
N MET A 213 12.68 5.31 0.60
CA MET A 213 12.28 4.99 -0.77
C MET A 213 10.76 5.07 -0.98
N LEU A 214 9.95 4.64 -0.02
CA LEU A 214 8.48 4.74 -0.09
C LEU A 214 7.98 6.18 -0.03
N LEU A 215 8.63 7.02 0.78
CA LEU A 215 8.32 8.45 0.84
C LEU A 215 8.74 9.16 -0.44
N ASP A 216 9.86 8.78 -1.05
CA ASP A 216 10.26 9.30 -2.36
C ASP A 216 9.21 8.94 -3.41
N ILE A 217 8.77 7.67 -3.47
CA ILE A 217 7.69 7.22 -4.37
C ILE A 217 6.41 8.02 -4.13
N ALA A 218 6.03 8.21 -2.87
CA ALA A 218 4.83 8.98 -2.52
C ALA A 218 4.92 10.45 -2.93
N THR A 219 6.09 11.07 -2.76
CA THR A 219 6.32 12.50 -3.03
C THR A 219 6.18 12.83 -4.50
N VAL A 220 6.69 11.96 -5.37
CA VAL A 220 6.62 12.17 -6.82
C VAL A 220 5.32 11.63 -7.45
N SER A 221 4.48 10.91 -6.71
CA SER A 221 3.26 10.30 -7.26
C SER A 221 2.02 11.16 -7.00
N PRO A 222 1.13 11.36 -8.00
CA PRO A 222 -0.17 11.96 -7.76
C PRO A 222 -1.12 11.01 -7.01
N VAL A 223 -2.18 11.56 -6.41
CA VAL A 223 -3.31 10.76 -5.89
C VAL A 223 -3.99 10.06 -7.08
N PRO A 224 -4.30 8.74 -7.02
CA PRO A 224 -4.26 7.88 -5.83
C PRO A 224 -2.94 7.13 -5.58
N TYR A 225 -1.98 7.20 -6.50
CA TYR A 225 -0.78 6.36 -6.51
C TYR A 225 0.17 6.60 -5.32
N CYS A 226 0.12 7.77 -4.68
CA CYS A 226 0.90 8.03 -3.46
C CYS A 226 0.39 7.31 -2.20
N ILE A 227 -0.87 6.86 -2.17
CA ILE A 227 -1.54 6.41 -0.93
C ILE A 227 -0.95 5.11 -0.39
N GLN A 228 -0.76 4.11 -1.27
CA GLN A 228 -0.24 2.81 -0.84
C GLN A 228 1.23 2.90 -0.38
N PRO A 229 2.15 3.59 -1.08
CA PRO A 229 3.50 3.84 -0.55
C PRO A 229 3.50 4.48 0.84
N LEU A 230 2.69 5.53 1.05
CA LEU A 230 2.55 6.17 2.38
C LEU A 230 2.02 5.20 3.44
N ALA A 231 1.04 4.36 3.09
CA ALA A 231 0.48 3.38 4.02
C ALA A 231 1.51 2.31 4.42
N VAL A 232 2.37 1.86 3.49
CA VAL A 232 3.47 0.94 3.78
C VAL A 232 4.51 1.62 4.66
N ALA A 233 4.90 2.86 4.35
CA ALA A 233 5.82 3.63 5.20
C ALA A 233 5.26 3.79 6.63
N ALA A 234 3.97 4.10 6.77
CA ALA A 234 3.31 4.22 8.07
C ALA A 234 3.33 2.91 8.85
N TYR A 235 3.08 1.79 8.16
CA TYR A 235 3.14 0.46 8.77
C TYR A 235 4.57 0.12 9.24
N THR A 236 5.59 0.40 8.41
CA THR A 236 6.99 0.14 8.77
C THR A 236 7.46 1.02 9.92
N LEU A 237 7.02 2.28 9.98
CA LEU A 237 7.27 3.16 11.12
C LEU A 237 6.60 2.64 12.40
N TRP A 238 5.37 2.11 12.29
CA TRP A 238 4.72 1.48 13.44
C TRP A 238 5.46 0.19 13.86
N TRP A 239 5.96 -0.60 12.90
CA TRP A 239 6.83 -1.74 13.17
C TRP A 239 8.11 -1.37 13.91
N LEU A 240 8.67 -0.18 13.65
CA LEU A 240 9.81 0.41 14.36
C LEU A 240 9.46 1.03 15.72
N GLY A 241 8.18 1.04 16.12
CA GLY A 241 7.73 1.74 17.32
C GLY A 241 7.80 3.27 17.21
N ASP A 242 7.86 3.81 16.00
CA ASP A 242 7.96 5.24 15.74
C ASP A 242 6.60 5.94 15.86
N VAL A 243 6.54 7.01 16.65
CA VAL A 243 5.31 7.77 16.94
C VAL A 243 4.76 8.52 15.71
N SER A 244 5.60 8.77 14.70
CA SER A 244 5.17 9.42 13.45
C SER A 244 4.24 8.54 12.60
N SER A 245 4.24 7.21 12.84
CA SER A 245 3.39 6.25 12.12
C SER A 245 1.91 6.62 12.11
N ALA A 246 1.37 7.06 13.25
CA ALA A 246 -0.04 7.45 13.38
C ALA A 246 -0.37 8.70 12.56
N ALA A 247 0.55 9.67 12.49
CA ALA A 247 0.36 10.87 11.69
C ALA A 247 0.34 10.53 10.20
N LEU A 248 1.28 9.70 9.75
CA LEU A 248 1.37 9.27 8.35
C LEU A 248 0.17 8.41 7.94
N ALA A 249 -0.28 7.48 8.80
CA ALA A 249 -1.49 6.70 8.56
C ALA A 249 -2.73 7.58 8.43
N LEU A 250 -2.84 8.63 9.24
CA LEU A 250 -3.96 9.56 9.15
C LEU A 250 -3.92 10.43 7.89
N GLN A 251 -2.73 10.79 7.40
CA GLN A 251 -2.59 11.45 6.09
C GLN A 251 -3.17 10.56 4.98
N CYS A 252 -2.86 9.26 4.98
CA CYS A 252 -3.45 8.32 4.03
C CYS A 252 -4.99 8.32 4.12
N LEU A 253 -5.55 8.29 5.33
CA LEU A 253 -7.01 8.27 5.56
C LEU A 253 -7.71 9.57 5.15
N VAL A 254 -7.00 10.70 5.14
CA VAL A 254 -7.52 11.97 4.59
C VAL A 254 -7.65 11.91 3.07
N LEU A 255 -6.68 11.26 2.40
CA LEU A 255 -6.70 11.08 0.94
C LEU A 255 -7.70 10.00 0.52
N ASP A 256 -7.73 8.88 1.25
CA ASP A 256 -8.60 7.74 1.02
C ASP A 256 -9.01 7.07 2.34
N GLU A 257 -10.27 7.28 2.72
CA GLU A 257 -10.87 6.71 3.93
C GLU A 257 -10.98 5.18 3.89
N ASP A 258 -10.90 4.57 2.71
CA ASP A 258 -10.99 3.12 2.50
C ASP A 258 -9.62 2.43 2.50
N CYS A 259 -8.52 3.16 2.76
CA CYS A 259 -7.18 2.59 2.85
C CYS A 259 -7.04 1.69 4.09
N SER A 260 -7.26 0.39 3.90
CA SER A 260 -7.33 -0.60 4.97
C SER A 260 -6.05 -0.69 5.81
N LEU A 261 -4.87 -0.60 5.19
CA LEU A 261 -3.59 -0.66 5.90
C LEU A 261 -3.40 0.56 6.81
N ALA A 262 -3.73 1.76 6.31
CA ALA A 262 -3.68 2.97 7.11
C ALA A 262 -4.68 2.92 8.28
N ALA A 263 -5.89 2.42 8.05
CA ALA A 263 -6.89 2.22 9.11
C ALA A 263 -6.39 1.25 10.19
N MET A 264 -5.72 0.16 9.80
CA MET A 264 -5.12 -0.80 10.72
C MET A 264 -4.02 -0.15 11.57
N VAL A 265 -3.06 0.54 10.94
CA VAL A 265 -1.94 1.20 11.63
C VAL A 265 -2.47 2.27 12.59
N PHE A 266 -3.37 3.13 12.13
CA PHE A 266 -3.96 4.17 12.96
C PHE A 266 -4.72 3.58 14.15
N SER A 267 -5.53 2.53 13.92
CA SER A 267 -6.27 1.87 15.01
C SER A 267 -5.34 1.16 16.00
N ALA A 268 -4.20 0.62 15.57
CA ALA A 268 -3.23 0.01 16.47
C ALA A 268 -2.58 1.09 17.35
N ALA A 269 -2.09 2.17 16.74
CA ALA A 269 -1.46 3.28 17.44
C ALA A 269 -2.43 4.01 18.41
N ASP A 270 -3.69 4.23 18.01
CA ASP A 270 -4.71 4.85 18.88
C ASP A 270 -5.03 4.01 20.12
N ARG A 271 -4.89 2.69 20.02
CA ARG A 271 -5.12 1.76 21.13
C ARG A 271 -3.86 1.45 21.93
N GLY A 272 -2.71 2.05 21.58
CA GLY A 272 -1.42 1.73 22.20
C GLY A 272 -0.97 0.29 21.96
N VAL A 273 -1.39 -0.32 20.84
CA VAL A 273 -0.92 -1.64 20.42
C VAL A 273 0.36 -1.46 19.62
N PHE A 274 1.43 -2.11 20.08
CA PHE A 274 2.76 -2.08 19.48
C PHE A 274 3.24 -3.50 19.19
N PRO A 275 4.23 -3.66 18.29
CA PRO A 275 4.94 -4.93 18.13
C PRO A 275 5.45 -5.50 19.46
N ALA A 276 5.47 -6.84 19.62
CA ALA A 276 5.85 -7.48 20.87
C ALA A 276 7.26 -7.09 21.35
N TRP A 277 8.21 -6.92 20.42
CA TRP A 277 9.59 -6.54 20.74
C TRP A 277 9.69 -5.19 21.48
N CYS A 278 8.72 -4.28 21.31
CA CYS A 278 8.69 -3.01 22.03
C CYS A 278 8.53 -3.19 23.56
N ALA A 279 7.91 -4.29 24.00
CA ALA A 279 7.72 -4.58 25.43
C ALA A 279 9.07 -4.84 26.14
N CYS A 280 10.07 -5.39 25.44
CA CYS A 280 11.40 -5.66 26.01
C CYS A 280 12.19 -4.39 26.35
N LYS A 281 12.03 -3.30 25.59
CA LYS A 281 12.75 -2.03 25.83
C LYS A 281 12.38 -1.39 27.18
N ASN A 282 11.16 -1.61 27.67
CA ASN A 282 10.73 -1.08 28.98
C ASN A 282 11.29 -1.87 30.16
N SER A 283 11.59 -3.17 29.99
CA SER A 283 12.16 -3.99 31.07
C SER A 283 13.66 -3.76 31.31
N GLU A 284 14.40 -3.30 30.31
CA GLU A 284 15.84 -3.00 30.43
C GLU A 284 16.10 -1.58 30.98
N ALA A 285 15.16 -0.66 30.83
CA ALA A 285 15.27 0.71 31.37
C ALA A 285 14.95 0.81 32.88
N GLU A 286 14.34 -0.23 33.47
CA GLU A 286 13.97 -0.29 34.90
C GLU A 286 14.90 -1.19 35.74
N ALA A 287 15.99 -1.72 35.15
CA ALA A 287 16.99 -2.58 35.81
C ALA A 287 18.34 -1.86 36.00
#